data_AF-A0A2I0DBG2-F1
#
_entry.id   AF-A0A2I0DBG2-F1
#
_cell.length_a   1.000
_cell.length_b   1.000
_cell.length_c   1.000
_cell.angle_alpha   90.00
_cell.angle_beta   90.00
_cell.angle_gamma   90.00
#
_symmetry.space_group_name_H-M   'P 1'
#
loop_
_entity.id
_entity.type
_entity.pdbx_description
1 polymer ?
#
loop_
_entity_poly.entity_id
_entity_poly.type
_entity_poly.pdbx_seq_one_letter_code
_entity_poly.pdbx_strand_id
1 'polypeptide(L)'
;MKTINWKYAIIAGILGTILFDLVGLLFTGKWWDIPTILGVKTGLGLAYGVLGHYGNGILLAILFAGIAPSLWGPKWLRPIIFVTAETIALVWLFMLPLLGAGVAGLDMSPMMPVITIVRHLAYAIPLILLVQYDYKELISK
;
A
#
# COMPACT_ATOMS: atom_id res chain seq x y z
N MET A 1 -10.83 20.94 12.40
CA MET A 1 -10.22 20.06 11.38
C MET A 1 -9.49 18.93 12.10
N LYS A 2 -9.70 17.66 11.72
CA LYS A 2 -8.84 16.55 12.18
C LYS A 2 -7.51 16.71 11.46
N THR A 3 -6.40 16.86 12.19
CA THR A 3 -5.07 17.01 11.61
C THR A 3 -4.40 15.64 11.50
N ILE A 4 -3.65 15.42 10.41
CA ILE A 4 -2.91 14.17 10.20
C ILE A 4 -1.80 14.08 11.27
N ASN A 5 -1.69 12.93 11.95
CA ASN A 5 -0.51 12.60 12.72
C ASN A 5 0.59 12.09 11.78
N TRP A 6 1.41 13.03 11.28
CA TRP A 6 2.46 12.75 10.29
C TRP A 6 3.43 11.66 10.74
N LYS A 7 3.84 11.69 12.02
CA LYS A 7 4.77 10.69 12.56
C LYS A 7 4.20 9.28 12.42
N TYR A 8 2.98 9.05 12.88
CA TYR A 8 2.38 7.71 12.77
C TYR A 8 2.03 7.32 11.34
N ALA A 9 1.62 8.26 10.49
CA ALA A 9 1.38 7.98 9.08
C ALA A 9 2.65 7.54 8.35
N ILE A 10 3.77 8.25 8.54
CA ILE A 10 5.07 7.90 7.93
C ILE A 10 5.54 6.53 8.42
N ILE A 11 5.51 6.28 9.74
CA ILE A 11 5.91 4.99 10.31
C ILE A 11 5.02 3.87 9.77
N ALA A 12 3.71 4.07 9.69
CA ALA A 12 2.79 3.08 9.15
C ALA A 12 3.06 2.78 7.68
N GLY A 13 3.38 3.80 6.87
CA GLY A 13 3.75 3.62 5.47
C GLY A 13 5.04 2.81 5.29
N ILE A 14 6.08 3.09 6.09
CA ILE A 14 7.33 2.33 6.05
C ILE A 14 7.09 0.87 6.47
N LEU A 15 6.46 0.64 7.63
CA LEU A 15 6.18 -0.71 8.12
C LEU A 15 5.26 -1.49 7.18
N GLY A 16 4.26 -0.81 6.60
CA GLY A 16 3.35 -1.42 5.63
C GLY A 16 4.10 -1.87 4.39
N THR A 17 5.04 -1.05 3.90
CA THR A 17 5.88 -1.39 2.74
C THR A 17 6.81 -2.58 3.05
N ILE A 18 7.36 -2.66 4.26
CA ILE A 18 8.14 -3.82 4.70
C ILE A 18 7.28 -5.09 4.70
N LEU A 19 6.05 -5.03 5.24
CA LEU A 19 5.15 -6.19 5.23
C LEU A 19 4.72 -6.58 3.81
N PHE A 20 4.53 -5.60 2.93
CA PHE A 20 4.28 -5.80 1.51
C PHE A 20 5.44 -6.59 0.85
N ASP A 21 6.68 -6.16 1.08
CA ASP A 21 7.88 -6.80 0.53
C ASP A 21 8.12 -8.20 1.13
N LEU A 22 7.81 -8.39 2.42
CA LEU A 22 7.89 -9.71 3.07
C LEU A 22 6.90 -10.70 2.45
N VAL A 23 5.65 -10.29 2.25
CA VAL A 23 4.68 -11.12 1.52
C VAL A 23 5.16 -11.37 0.09
N GLY A 24 5.75 -10.36 -0.55
CA GLY A 24 6.36 -10.51 -1.86
C GLY A 24 7.43 -11.59 -1.91
N LEU A 25 8.39 -11.52 -0.99
CA LEU A 25 9.43 -12.52 -0.83
C LEU A 25 8.86 -13.93 -0.62
N LEU A 26 7.81 -14.08 0.19
CA LEU A 26 7.18 -15.38 0.44
C LEU A 26 6.53 -15.97 -0.82
N PHE A 27 5.96 -15.14 -1.70
CA PHE A 27 5.32 -15.60 -2.94
C PHE A 27 6.30 -15.75 -4.12
N THR A 28 7.30 -14.88 -4.23
CA THR A 28 8.15 -14.76 -5.43
C THR A 28 9.59 -15.23 -5.21
N GLY A 29 10.00 -15.46 -3.96
CA GLY A 29 11.36 -15.81 -3.59
C GLY A 29 12.35 -14.66 -3.77
N LYS A 30 11.88 -13.43 -4.04
CA LYS A 30 12.71 -12.27 -4.35
C LYS A 30 12.43 -11.14 -3.39
N TRP A 31 13.43 -10.78 -2.59
CA TRP A 31 13.40 -9.55 -1.81
C TRP A 31 13.45 -8.36 -2.76
N TRP A 32 12.60 -7.35 -2.53
CA TRP A 32 12.55 -6.14 -3.34
C TRP A 32 12.34 -6.38 -4.84
N ASP A 33 11.42 -7.28 -5.21
CA ASP A 33 11.04 -7.44 -6.60
C ASP A 33 10.42 -6.16 -7.19
N ILE A 34 9.55 -5.47 -6.44
CA ILE A 34 8.96 -4.20 -6.89
C ILE A 34 9.98 -3.07 -6.99
N PRO A 35 10.82 -2.77 -5.97
CA PRO A 35 11.92 -1.82 -6.13
C PRO A 35 12.83 -2.13 -7.32
N THR A 36 13.14 -3.41 -7.56
CA THR A 36 13.96 -3.82 -8.70
C THR A 36 13.26 -3.49 -10.03
N ILE A 37 11.98 -3.84 -10.17
CA ILE A 37 11.20 -3.53 -11.37
C ILE A 37 11.11 -2.02 -11.58
N LEU A 38 10.86 -1.24 -10.53
CA LEU A 38 10.81 0.22 -10.60
C LEU A 38 12.15 0.80 -11.07
N GLY A 39 13.26 0.36 -10.48
CA GLY A 39 14.60 0.81 -10.87
C GLY A 39 14.96 0.50 -12.32
N VAL A 40 14.54 -0.68 -12.82
CA VAL A 40 14.74 -1.07 -14.22
C VAL A 40 13.86 -0.23 -15.16
N LYS A 41 12.58 -0.06 -14.82
CA LYS A 41 11.62 0.67 -15.67
C LYS A 41 11.89 2.16 -15.74
N THR A 42 12.49 2.75 -14.71
CA THR A 42 12.90 4.17 -14.71
C THR A 42 14.31 4.39 -15.24
N GLY A 43 15.13 3.34 -15.34
CA GLY A 43 16.55 3.47 -15.69
C GLY A 43 17.42 4.10 -14.60
N LEU A 44 16.86 4.33 -13.40
CA LEU A 44 17.53 5.02 -12.28
C LEU A 44 18.14 4.06 -11.25
N GLY A 45 18.01 2.75 -11.47
CA GLY A 45 18.62 1.71 -10.65
C GLY A 45 17.89 1.42 -9.34
N LEU A 46 18.40 0.43 -8.60
CA LEU A 46 17.74 -0.12 -7.42
C LEU A 46 17.55 0.91 -6.31
N ALA A 47 18.52 1.79 -6.06
CA ALA A 47 18.41 2.80 -5.01
C ALA A 47 17.20 3.72 -5.23
N TYR A 48 17.00 4.17 -6.48
CA TYR A 48 15.82 4.94 -6.84
C TYR A 48 14.54 4.10 -6.69
N GLY A 49 14.57 2.84 -7.13
CA GLY A 49 13.44 1.92 -6.97
C GLY A 49 13.00 1.74 -5.52
N VAL A 50 13.95 1.60 -4.59
CA VAL A 50 13.67 1.48 -3.15
C VAL A 50 13.07 2.78 -2.60
N LEU A 51 13.69 3.93 -2.91
CA LEU A 51 13.18 5.23 -2.48
C LEU A 51 11.78 5.51 -3.04
N GLY A 52 11.54 5.17 -4.31
CA GLY A 52 10.24 5.30 -4.95
C GLY A 52 9.19 4.39 -4.31
N HIS A 53 9.54 3.12 -4.04
CA HIS A 53 8.61 2.17 -3.43
C HIS A 53 8.20 2.59 -2.01
N TYR A 54 9.19 2.89 -1.16
CA TYR A 54 8.93 3.31 0.23
C TYR A 54 8.32 4.72 0.30
N GLY A 55 8.70 5.62 -0.60
CA GLY A 55 8.08 6.94 -0.74
C GLY A 55 6.60 6.83 -1.10
N ASN A 56 6.24 5.94 -2.04
CA ASN A 56 4.85 5.65 -2.38
C ASN A 56 4.08 5.08 -1.18
N GLY A 57 4.69 4.12 -0.46
CA GLY A 57 4.10 3.56 0.75
C GLY A 57 3.86 4.62 1.85
N ILE A 58 4.75 5.58 2.03
CA ILE A 58 4.54 6.71 2.95
C ILE A 58 3.41 7.62 2.46
N LEU A 59 3.40 7.96 1.17
CA LEU A 59 2.38 8.82 0.59
C LEU A 59 0.97 8.22 0.72
N LEU A 60 0.82 6.92 0.42
CA LEU A 60 -0.45 6.20 0.59
C LEU A 60 -0.95 6.22 2.04
N ALA A 61 -0.06 6.05 3.03
CA ALA A 61 -0.44 6.11 4.44
C ALA A 61 -0.91 7.51 4.86
N ILE A 62 -0.28 8.56 4.32
CA ILE A 62 -0.68 9.96 4.55
C ILE A 62 -2.03 10.24 3.88
N LEU A 63 -2.22 9.80 2.63
CA LEU A 63 -3.50 9.92 1.93
C LEU A 63 -4.63 9.23 2.70
N PHE A 64 -4.39 7.99 3.15
CA PHE A 64 -5.31 7.28 4.02
C PHE A 64 -5.63 8.10 5.27
N ALA A 65 -4.63 8.61 5.99
CA ALA A 65 -4.85 9.41 7.20
C ALA A 65 -5.73 10.65 6.95
N GLY A 66 -5.63 11.25 5.75
CA GLY A 66 -6.45 12.39 5.34
C GLY A 66 -7.90 12.02 5.03
N ILE A 67 -8.14 10.89 4.36
CA ILE A 67 -9.49 10.50 3.91
C ILE A 67 -10.21 9.55 4.86
N ALA A 68 -9.49 8.91 5.79
CA ALA A 68 -10.03 7.88 6.68
C ALA A 68 -11.30 8.30 7.44
N PRO A 69 -11.45 9.55 7.94
CA PRO A 69 -12.70 9.99 8.56
C PRO A 69 -13.93 9.94 7.65
N SER A 70 -13.73 9.99 6.33
CA SER A 70 -14.79 9.98 5.32
C SER A 70 -15.09 8.59 4.76
N LEU A 71 -14.27 7.58 5.11
CA LEU A 71 -14.50 6.21 4.68
C LEU A 71 -15.53 5.52 5.58
N TRP A 72 -16.40 4.72 4.96
CA TRP A 72 -17.40 3.94 5.67
C TRP A 72 -16.79 2.79 6.47
N GLY A 73 -17.46 2.40 7.56
CA GLY A 73 -17.13 1.23 8.37
C GLY A 73 -16.30 1.53 9.63
N PRO A 74 -16.03 0.49 10.44
CA PRO A 74 -15.21 0.61 11.65
C PRO A 74 -13.73 0.86 11.32
N LYS A 75 -12.98 1.33 12.33
CA LYS A 75 -11.56 1.70 12.20
C LYS A 75 -10.68 0.65 11.51
N TRP A 76 -10.92 -0.63 11.76
CA TRP A 76 -10.12 -1.70 11.16
C TRP A 76 -10.50 -1.99 9.69
N LEU A 77 -11.73 -1.70 9.28
CA LEU A 77 -12.25 -1.98 7.94
C LEU A 77 -11.87 -0.89 6.93
N ARG A 78 -11.84 0.38 7.36
CA ARG A 78 -11.49 1.52 6.51
C ARG A 78 -10.16 1.35 5.75
N PRO A 79 -9.03 0.97 6.39
CA PRO A 79 -7.78 0.76 5.65
C PRO A 79 -7.86 -0.44 4.70
N ILE A 80 -8.64 -1.48 5.01
CA ILE A 80 -8.86 -2.61 4.09
C ILE A 80 -9.60 -2.15 2.84
N ILE A 81 -10.67 -1.37 3.00
CA ILE A 81 -11.41 -0.78 1.87
C ILE A 81 -10.47 0.10 1.04
N PHE A 82 -9.69 0.96 1.71
CA PHE A 82 -8.74 1.85 1.06
C PHE A 82 -7.72 1.09 0.19
N VAL A 83 -6.99 0.13 0.77
CA VAL A 83 -5.96 -0.60 0.02
C VAL A 83 -6.55 -1.51 -1.04
N THR A 84 -7.76 -2.03 -0.85
CA THR A 84 -8.46 -2.84 -1.86
C THR A 84 -8.86 -1.99 -3.05
N ALA A 85 -9.45 -0.81 -2.80
CA ALA A 85 -9.81 0.13 -3.85
C ALA A 85 -8.57 0.62 -4.61
N GLU A 86 -7.49 0.93 -3.88
CA GLU A 86 -6.19 1.29 -4.45
C GLU A 86 -5.61 0.16 -5.30
N THR A 87 -5.63 -1.08 -4.82
CA THR A 87 -5.16 -2.25 -5.57
C THR A 87 -5.95 -2.40 -6.88
N ILE A 88 -7.27 -2.29 -6.84
CA ILE A 88 -8.09 -2.46 -8.04
C ILE A 88 -7.84 -1.29 -9.02
N ALA A 89 -7.99 -0.05 -8.54
CA ALA A 89 -7.96 1.13 -9.40
C ALA A 89 -6.56 1.46 -9.91
N LEU A 90 -5.57 1.48 -9.01
CA LEU A 90 -4.22 1.94 -9.33
C LEU A 90 -3.30 0.79 -9.73
N VAL A 91 -3.45 -0.40 -9.17
CA VAL A 91 -2.56 -1.53 -9.47
C VAL A 91 -3.10 -2.37 -10.63
N TRP A 92 -4.32 -2.88 -10.53
CA TRP A 92 -4.87 -3.83 -11.52
C TRP A 92 -5.31 -3.17 -12.82
N LEU A 93 -5.97 -2.02 -12.74
CA LEU A 93 -6.53 -1.33 -13.90
C LEU A 93 -5.55 -0.32 -14.52
N PHE A 94 -4.48 0.05 -13.80
CA PHE A 94 -3.56 1.08 -14.26
C PHE A 94 -2.10 0.60 -14.30
N MET A 95 -1.46 0.36 -13.15
CA MET A 95 -0.01 0.09 -13.09
C MET A 95 0.39 -1.23 -13.76
N LEU A 96 -0.30 -2.34 -13.52
CA LEU A 96 0.04 -3.64 -14.12
C LEU A 96 -0.13 -3.64 -15.65
N PRO A 97 -1.24 -3.11 -16.22
CA PRO A 97 -1.34 -2.88 -17.66
C PRO A 97 -0.21 -2.00 -18.21
N LEU A 98 0.11 -0.89 -17.53
CA LEU A 98 1.20 0.02 -17.94
C LEU A 98 2.56 -0.67 -17.99
N LEU A 99 2.78 -1.66 -17.10
CA LEU A 99 3.99 -2.46 -17.05
C LEU A 99 4.02 -3.62 -18.08
N GLY A 100 2.92 -3.81 -18.83
CA GLY A 100 2.77 -4.88 -19.82
C GLY A 100 2.33 -6.23 -19.22
N ALA A 101 1.76 -6.23 -18.01
CA ALA A 101 1.30 -7.44 -17.33
C ALA A 101 -0.21 -7.73 -17.54
N GLY A 102 -0.92 -6.88 -18.27
CA GLY A 102 -2.36 -6.98 -18.48
C GLY A 102 -3.18 -6.57 -17.25
N VAL A 103 -4.51 -6.62 -17.37
CA VAL A 103 -5.43 -6.31 -16.28
C VAL A 103 -5.24 -7.30 -15.13
N ALA A 104 -5.05 -6.77 -13.93
CA ALA A 104 -4.73 -7.53 -12.72
C ALA A 104 -3.47 -8.43 -12.82
N GLY A 105 -2.62 -8.23 -13.84
CA GLY A 105 -1.39 -9.01 -14.03
C GLY A 105 -1.58 -10.36 -14.71
N LEU A 106 -2.75 -10.61 -15.32
CA LEU A 106 -3.10 -11.93 -15.86
C LEU A 106 -2.25 -12.38 -17.06
N ASP A 107 -1.64 -11.46 -17.80
CA ASP A 107 -0.74 -11.80 -18.91
C ASP A 107 0.61 -12.34 -18.39
N MET A 108 0.95 -12.04 -17.13
CA MET A 108 2.18 -12.51 -16.48
C MET A 108 1.96 -13.80 -15.70
N SER A 109 0.90 -13.87 -14.88
CA SER A 109 0.55 -15.09 -14.14
C SER A 109 -0.88 -15.02 -13.60
N PRO A 110 -1.64 -16.13 -13.62
CA PRO A 110 -2.96 -16.21 -12.98
C PRO A 110 -2.95 -15.91 -11.47
N MET A 111 -1.78 -16.02 -10.81
CA MET A 111 -1.64 -15.73 -9.38
C MET A 111 -1.42 -14.25 -9.08
N MET A 112 -1.14 -13.40 -10.07
CA MET A 112 -0.86 -11.98 -9.84
C MET A 112 -1.95 -11.23 -9.09
N PRO A 113 -3.26 -11.43 -9.34
CA PRO A 113 -4.31 -10.79 -8.56
C PRO A 113 -4.22 -11.17 -7.07
N VAL A 114 -4.00 -12.45 -6.77
CA VAL A 114 -3.88 -12.96 -5.40
C VAL A 114 -2.64 -12.40 -4.71
N ILE A 115 -1.48 -12.45 -5.39
CA ILE A 115 -0.22 -11.94 -4.84
C ILE A 115 -0.36 -10.46 -4.51
N THR A 116 -0.87 -9.66 -5.45
CA THR A 116 -0.97 -8.22 -5.28
C THR A 116 -1.98 -7.85 -4.19
N ILE A 117 -3.17 -8.46 -4.13
CA ILE A 117 -4.13 -8.13 -3.06
C ILE A 117 -3.61 -8.53 -1.67
N VAL A 118 -2.97 -9.70 -1.53
CA VAL A 118 -2.45 -10.15 -0.22
C VAL A 118 -1.33 -9.23 0.26
N ARG A 119 -0.46 -8.75 -0.64
CA ARG A 119 0.57 -7.76 -0.28
C ARG A 119 -0.04 -6.44 0.23
N HIS A 120 -1.09 -5.94 -0.42
CA HIS A 120 -1.76 -4.70 -0.01
C HIS A 120 -2.57 -4.88 1.29
N LEU A 121 -3.17 -6.05 1.51
CA LEU A 121 -3.79 -6.37 2.79
C LEU A 121 -2.76 -6.43 3.93
N ALA A 122 -1.57 -6.95 3.68
CA ALA A 122 -0.47 -6.90 4.66
C ALA A 122 -0.01 -5.45 4.91
N TYR A 123 0.07 -4.62 3.87
CA TYR A 123 0.33 -3.18 4.00
C TYR A 123 -0.73 -2.46 4.87
N ALA A 124 -1.98 -2.92 4.90
CA ALA A 124 -3.01 -2.33 5.75
C ALA A 124 -2.79 -2.55 7.26
N ILE A 125 -2.01 -3.56 7.68
CA ILE A 125 -1.84 -3.92 9.09
C ILE A 125 -1.32 -2.73 9.92
N PRO A 126 -0.24 -2.02 9.54
CA PRO A 126 0.25 -0.89 10.31
C PRO A 126 -0.69 0.32 10.21
N LEU A 127 -1.46 0.47 9.13
CA LEU A 127 -2.49 1.50 9.03
C LEU A 127 -3.58 1.30 10.09
N ILE A 128 -4.05 0.07 10.28
CA ILE A 128 -5.05 -0.30 11.30
C ILE A 128 -4.56 0.07 12.70
N LEU A 129 -3.30 -0.27 12.99
CA LEU A 129 -2.73 -0.17 14.33
C LEU A 129 -2.30 1.26 14.69
N LEU A 130 -1.66 1.96 13.76
CA LEU A 130 -0.92 3.19 14.06
C LEU A 130 -1.65 4.45 13.63
N VAL A 131 -2.42 4.42 12.53
CA VAL A 131 -3.08 5.62 12.03
C VAL A 131 -4.36 5.88 12.84
N GLN A 132 -4.35 6.97 13.58
CA GLN A 132 -5.45 7.39 14.44
C GLN A 132 -6.19 8.55 13.80
N TYR A 133 -7.49 8.40 13.60
CA TYR A 133 -8.36 9.42 13.00
C TYR A 133 -9.68 9.61 13.76
N ASP A 134 -9.90 8.89 14.88
CA ASP A 134 -11.16 8.90 15.65
C ASP A 134 -11.01 9.44 17.08
N TYR A 135 -9.94 10.18 17.40
CA TYR A 135 -9.64 10.64 18.78
C TYR A 135 -10.78 11.35 19.53
N LYS A 136 -11.74 12.00 18.84
CA LYS A 136 -12.88 12.66 19.49
C LYS A 136 -14.10 11.77 19.75
N GLU A 137 -14.26 10.63 19.07
CA GLU A 137 -15.36 9.69 19.37
C GLU A 137 -15.12 8.90 20.66
N LEU A 138 -13.86 8.71 21.05
CA LEU A 138 -13.48 7.99 22.27
C LEU A 138 -13.56 8.84 23.55
N ILE A 139 -13.49 10.17 23.43
CA ILE A 139 -13.50 11.11 24.58
C ILE A 139 -14.89 11.73 24.78
N SER A 140 -15.81 11.58 23.82
CA SER A 140 -17.19 12.10 23.91
C SER A 140 -18.23 11.05 24.33
N LYS A 141 -17.79 9.85 24.72
CA LYS A 141 -18.59 8.83 25.39
C LYS A 141 -18.13 8.72 26.84
#